data_AF-A0A6N9P9P5-F1
#
_entry.id   AF-A0A6N9P9P5-F1
#
_cell.length_a   1.000
_cell.length_b   1.000
_cell.length_c   1.000
_cell.angle_alpha   90.00
_cell.angle_beta   90.00
_cell.angle_gamma   90.00
#
_symmetry.space_group_name_H-M   'P 1'
#
loop_
_entity.id
_entity.type
_entity.pdbx_description
1 polymer ?
#
loop_
_entity_poly.entity_id
_entity_poly.type
_entity_poly.pdbx_seq_one_letter_code
_entity_poly.pdbx_strand_id
1 'polypeptide(L)'
;MAALTMERDTPEIMNGGRLLALPVKGGVTIYQGAIVALDADGYAVPGKKATGLTAVGRAEETVTNLGADGAKAVKALRGVFVYANSATAADKVTAKRLLQPCYIEDDQTVTAAAAGASVAGLVLQADENGVAVQLGTPVPAAAAATT
;
A
#
# COMPACT_ATOMS: atom_id res chain seq x y z
N MET A 1 8.29 24.58 -18.17
CA MET A 1 9.14 23.58 -17.50
C MET A 1 10.56 24.15 -17.52
N ALA A 2 11.09 24.57 -16.37
CA ALA A 2 12.39 25.23 -16.32
C ALA A 2 13.50 24.18 -16.44
N ALA A 3 14.39 24.34 -17.41
CA ALA A 3 15.57 23.49 -17.56
C ALA A 3 16.59 23.80 -16.46
N LEU A 4 17.33 22.78 -16.01
CA LEU A 4 18.44 22.96 -15.06
C LEU A 4 19.57 23.73 -15.77
N THR A 5 19.90 24.92 -15.29
CA THR A 5 21.02 25.74 -15.81
C THR A 5 22.23 25.76 -14.87
N MET A 6 22.14 25.10 -13.71
CA MET A 6 23.22 24.93 -12.72
C MET A 6 23.11 23.58 -12.01
N GLU A 7 24.21 23.17 -11.37
CA GLU A 7 24.30 21.96 -10.54
C GLU A 7 23.27 22.03 -9.41
N ARG A 8 22.44 20.99 -9.27
CA ARG A 8 21.46 20.87 -8.18
C ARG A 8 21.77 19.62 -7.39
N ASP A 9 22.19 19.81 -6.15
CA ASP A 9 22.23 18.74 -5.16
C ASP A 9 20.78 18.28 -4.92
N THR A 10 20.43 17.09 -5.40
CA THR A 10 19.10 16.52 -5.24
C THR A 10 19.19 15.54 -4.08
N PRO A 11 18.83 15.94 -2.85
CA PRO A 11 19.00 15.09 -1.69
C PRO A 11 18.13 13.85 -1.83
N GLU A 12 18.74 12.68 -1.67
CA GLU A 12 18.03 11.42 -1.56
C GLU A 12 17.19 11.43 -0.27
N ILE A 13 15.89 11.21 -0.40
CA ILE A 13 14.97 11.28 0.73
C ILE A 13 14.85 9.88 1.35
N MET A 14 15.08 9.81 2.66
CA MET A 14 14.73 8.68 3.54
C MET A 14 15.10 7.29 3.00
N ASN A 15 16.40 6.98 2.99
CA ASN A 15 16.91 5.60 2.89
C ASN A 15 16.48 4.90 1.57
N GLY A 16 16.70 5.54 0.43
CA GLY A 16 16.23 5.05 -0.88
C GLY A 16 14.71 5.09 -1.07
N GLY A 17 13.99 5.94 -0.32
CA GLY A 17 12.53 6.02 -0.35
C GLY A 17 11.83 4.79 0.24
N ARG A 18 12.55 3.96 1.01
CA ARG A 18 12.05 2.70 1.58
C ARG A 18 11.21 2.93 2.84
N LEU A 19 11.49 4.00 3.58
CA LEU A 19 10.69 4.45 4.71
C LEU A 19 10.01 5.76 4.34
N LEU A 20 8.68 5.80 4.30
CA LEU A 20 7.91 6.99 4.00
C LEU A 20 7.17 7.46 5.24
N ALA A 21 7.42 8.69 5.68
CA ALA A 21 6.59 9.34 6.69
C ALA A 21 5.42 10.04 6.00
N LEU A 22 4.20 9.57 6.25
CA LEU A 22 2.99 10.07 5.60
C LEU A 22 2.01 10.68 6.62
N PRO A 23 1.40 11.83 6.32
CA PRO A 23 0.39 12.42 7.19
C PRO A 23 -0.84 11.51 7.27
N VAL A 24 -1.29 11.17 8.48
CA VAL A 24 -2.45 10.31 8.72
C VAL A 24 -3.74 11.11 8.66
N LYS A 25 -4.77 10.55 8.04
CA LYS A 25 -6.11 11.14 8.02
C LYS A 25 -6.67 11.29 9.45
N GLY A 26 -7.39 12.37 9.70
CA GLY A 26 -8.02 12.63 10.99
C GLY A 26 -9.11 11.61 11.31
N GLY A 27 -9.21 11.23 12.58
CA GLY A 27 -10.19 10.26 13.07
C GLY A 27 -9.86 8.80 12.76
N VAL A 28 -8.63 8.48 12.39
CA VAL A 28 -8.24 7.12 11.98
C VAL A 28 -7.08 6.58 12.83
N THR A 29 -7.12 5.28 13.09
CA THR A 29 -6.06 4.54 13.78
C THR A 29 -5.41 3.58 12.81
N ILE A 30 -4.10 3.68 12.65
CA ILE A 30 -3.29 2.75 11.87
C ILE A 30 -2.51 1.91 12.88
N TYR A 31 -2.73 0.60 12.87
CA TYR A 31 -2.01 -0.32 13.74
C TYR A 31 -0.65 -0.70 13.15
N GLN A 32 0.33 -0.95 14.03
CA GLN A 32 1.61 -1.52 13.60
C GLN A 32 1.36 -2.83 12.83
N GLY A 33 1.96 -2.91 11.65
CA GLY A 33 1.88 -4.06 10.78
C GLY A 33 0.73 -4.06 9.78
N ALA A 34 -0.21 -3.11 9.89
CA ALA A 34 -1.28 -2.91 8.93
C ALA A 34 -0.75 -2.42 7.57
N ILE A 35 -1.49 -2.72 6.51
CA ILE A 35 -1.31 -2.11 5.19
C ILE A 35 -1.68 -0.62 5.30
N VAL A 36 -0.76 0.25 4.88
CA VAL A 36 -0.99 1.69 4.75
C VAL A 36 -1.29 2.00 3.30
N ALA A 37 -2.46 2.59 3.09
CA ALA A 37 -2.91 3.10 1.81
C ALA A 37 -2.96 4.63 1.83
N LEU A 38 -2.77 5.26 0.67
CA LEU A 38 -3.01 6.69 0.46
C LEU A 38 -4.36 6.89 -0.19
N ASP A 39 -5.14 7.82 0.35
CA ASP A 39 -6.38 8.33 -0.24
C ASP A 39 -6.08 9.32 -1.38
N ALA A 40 -7.12 9.73 -2.12
CA ALA A 40 -7.00 10.68 -3.23
C ALA A 40 -6.38 12.03 -2.83
N ASP A 41 -6.59 12.44 -1.57
CA ASP A 41 -6.04 13.67 -0.98
C ASP A 41 -4.58 13.53 -0.52
N GLY A 42 -3.99 12.33 -0.60
CA GLY A 42 -2.62 12.07 -0.16
C GLY A 42 -2.45 11.83 1.34
N TYR A 43 -3.54 11.49 2.06
CA TYR A 43 -3.48 11.10 3.46
C TYR A 43 -3.37 9.58 3.65
N ALA A 44 -2.58 9.17 4.63
CA ALA A 44 -2.46 7.77 5.03
C ALA A 44 -3.73 7.30 5.74
N VAL A 45 -4.30 6.23 5.22
CA VAL A 45 -5.45 5.50 5.73
C VAL A 45 -5.09 4.02 5.88
N PRO A 46 -5.70 3.29 6.82
CA PRO A 46 -5.57 1.84 6.88
C PRO A 46 -6.10 1.23 5.58
N GLY A 47 -5.45 0.17 5.13
CA GLY A 47 -5.86 -0.61 3.97
C GLY A 47 -7.30 -1.05 4.14
N LYS A 48 -8.16 -0.68 3.19
CA LYS A 48 -9.54 -1.14 3.16
C LYS A 48 -9.93 -1.45 1.73
N LYS A 49 -10.96 -2.26 1.57
CA LYS A 49 -11.61 -2.44 0.27
C LYS A 49 -12.26 -1.13 -0.18
N ALA A 50 -11.53 -0.38 -0.98
CA ALA A 50 -12.01 0.81 -1.67
C ALA A 50 -11.27 0.94 -3.01
N THR A 51 -11.86 1.69 -3.94
CA THR A 51 -11.25 2.03 -5.22
C THR A 51 -10.46 3.33 -5.10
N GLY A 52 -9.31 3.41 -5.79
CA GLY A 52 -8.50 4.64 -5.86
C GLY A 52 -7.53 4.81 -4.69
N LEU A 53 -7.36 3.80 -3.84
CA LEU A 53 -6.34 3.79 -2.80
C LEU A 53 -4.99 3.36 -3.39
N THR A 54 -3.92 4.06 -3.00
CA THR A 54 -2.56 3.66 -3.39
C THR A 54 -1.86 2.99 -2.22
N ALA A 55 -1.58 1.68 -2.33
CA ALA A 55 -0.86 0.95 -1.31
C ALA A 55 0.60 1.44 -1.23
N VAL A 56 0.97 2.02 -0.09
CA VAL A 56 2.33 2.53 0.12
C VAL A 56 3.21 1.47 0.73
N GLY A 57 2.76 0.84 1.81
CA GLY A 57 3.65 -0.03 2.60
C GLY A 57 3.00 -0.54 3.86
N ARG A 58 3.82 -1.08 4.75
CA ARG A 58 3.41 -1.58 6.07
C ARG A 58 3.71 -0.53 7.13
N ALA A 59 2.76 -0.29 8.05
CA ALA A 59 2.98 0.61 9.19
C ALA A 59 4.02 0.03 10.17
N GLU A 60 5.03 0.81 10.53
CA GLU A 60 6.01 0.40 11.55
C GLU A 60 5.59 0.78 12.98
N GLU A 61 4.63 1.69 13.12
CA GLU A 61 4.16 2.19 14.40
C GLU A 61 2.63 2.24 14.43
N THR A 62 2.06 1.99 15.61
CA THR A 62 0.64 2.23 15.85
C THR A 62 0.41 3.73 16.06
N VAL A 63 -0.22 4.38 15.08
CA VAL A 63 -0.51 5.83 15.12
C VAL A 63 -2.02 6.04 15.18
N THR A 64 -2.47 6.63 16.29
CA THR A 64 -3.85 7.09 16.46
C THR A 64 -3.92 8.59 16.20
N ASN A 65 -4.53 9.02 15.10
CA ASN A 65 -4.81 10.43 14.84
C ASN A 65 -6.28 10.74 15.14
N LEU A 66 -6.58 11.15 16.37
CA LEU A 66 -7.92 11.60 16.77
C LEU A 66 -8.20 13.08 16.38
N GLY A 67 -7.21 13.77 15.83
CA GLY A 67 -7.28 15.20 15.49
C GLY A 67 -7.59 15.45 14.00
N ALA A 68 -7.21 16.63 13.52
CA ALA A 68 -7.33 17.02 12.11
C ALA A 68 -6.40 16.21 11.18
N ASP A 69 -6.69 16.25 9.89
CA ASP A 69 -5.88 15.59 8.86
C ASP A 69 -4.42 16.04 8.90
N GLY A 70 -3.49 15.08 8.97
CA GLY A 70 -2.05 15.35 9.01
C GLY A 70 -1.49 15.82 10.35
N ALA A 71 -2.27 15.82 11.43
CA ALA A 71 -1.77 16.15 12.77
C ALA A 71 -0.72 15.13 13.28
N LYS A 72 -0.75 13.90 12.79
CA LYS A 72 0.29 12.89 13.02
C LYS A 72 0.76 12.30 11.71
N ALA A 73 2.01 11.87 11.66
CA ALA A 73 2.57 11.13 10.54
C ALA A 73 2.83 9.67 10.95
N VAL A 74 2.54 8.73 10.05
CA VAL A 74 2.88 7.31 10.19
C VAL A 74 4.10 7.00 9.33
N LYS A 75 5.00 6.17 9.86
CA LYS A 75 6.11 5.61 9.09
C LYS A 75 5.64 4.32 8.41
N ALA A 76 5.58 4.34 7.09
CA ALA A 76 5.27 3.20 6.25
C ALA A 76 6.54 2.67 5.59
N LEU A 77 6.86 1.40 5.78
CA LEU A 77 7.99 0.74 5.13
C LEU A 77 7.51 0.05 3.84
N ARG A 78 8.19 0.34 2.73
CA ARG A 78 7.98 -0.30 1.43
C ARG A 78 8.85 -1.55 1.34
N GLY A 79 8.27 -2.67 0.93
CA GLY A 79 8.97 -3.93 0.95
C GLY A 79 8.05 -5.12 0.76
N VAL A 80 8.58 -6.31 1.03
CA VAL A 80 7.85 -7.57 0.91
C VAL A 80 7.39 -7.99 2.29
N PHE A 81 6.08 -8.12 2.50
CA PHE A 81 5.51 -8.50 3.78
C PHE A 81 4.47 -9.61 3.60
N VAL A 82 4.36 -10.47 4.61
CA VAL A 82 3.40 -11.57 4.63
C VAL A 82 2.08 -11.07 5.19
N TYR A 83 1.01 -11.24 4.42
CA TYR A 83 -0.37 -10.91 4.78
C TYR A 83 -1.26 -12.14 4.80
N ALA A 84 -2.40 -12.04 5.50
CA ALA A 84 -3.41 -13.08 5.48
C ALA A 84 -4.05 -13.17 4.09
N ASN A 85 -4.41 -14.38 3.68
CA ASN A 85 -5.15 -14.61 2.44
C ASN A 85 -6.65 -14.46 2.70
N SER A 86 -7.41 -14.03 1.69
CA SER A 86 -8.86 -13.99 1.75
C SER A 86 -9.43 -15.34 2.22
N ALA A 87 -10.43 -15.28 3.12
CA ALA A 87 -11.15 -16.47 3.56
C ALA A 87 -11.96 -17.11 2.41
N THR A 88 -12.27 -16.32 1.38
CA THR A 88 -13.06 -16.76 0.21
C THR A 88 -12.20 -17.60 -0.72
N ALA A 89 -12.53 -18.89 -0.85
CA ALA A 89 -11.76 -19.84 -1.65
C ALA A 89 -11.57 -19.42 -3.13
N ALA A 90 -12.56 -18.73 -3.71
CA ALA A 90 -12.50 -18.23 -5.09
C ALA A 90 -11.51 -17.07 -5.26
N ASP A 91 -11.29 -16.30 -4.20
CA ASP A 91 -10.46 -15.08 -4.21
C ASP A 91 -9.10 -15.29 -3.52
N LYS A 92 -8.78 -16.54 -3.17
CA LYS A 92 -7.49 -16.90 -2.60
C LYS A 92 -6.36 -16.62 -3.60
N VAL A 93 -5.36 -15.91 -3.12
CA VAL A 93 -4.09 -15.77 -3.83
C VAL A 93 -3.35 -17.11 -3.73
N THR A 94 -3.17 -17.78 -4.85
CA THR A 94 -2.46 -19.06 -4.96
C THR A 94 -1.17 -18.90 -5.73
N ALA A 95 -0.32 -19.93 -5.77
CA ALA A 95 0.93 -19.93 -6.54
C ALA A 95 0.75 -19.59 -8.04
N LYS A 96 -0.45 -19.75 -8.59
CA LYS A 96 -0.78 -19.35 -9.96
C LYS A 96 -0.79 -17.82 -10.17
N ARG A 97 -0.86 -17.04 -9.08
CA ARG A 97 -0.88 -15.58 -9.06
C ARG A 97 0.47 -14.97 -8.66
N LEU A 98 1.53 -15.75 -8.57
CA LEU A 98 2.89 -15.23 -8.39
C LEU A 98 3.23 -14.25 -9.52
N LEU A 99 3.87 -13.14 -9.16
CA LEU A 99 4.19 -12.00 -10.04
C LEU A 99 2.98 -11.28 -10.64
N GLN A 100 1.77 -11.53 -10.14
CA GLN A 100 0.56 -10.81 -10.54
C GLN A 100 0.13 -9.80 -9.47
N PRO A 101 -0.62 -8.74 -9.86
CA PRO A 101 -1.18 -7.81 -8.89
C PRO A 101 -2.19 -8.51 -7.97
N CYS A 102 -2.08 -8.24 -6.67
CA CYS A 102 -3.12 -8.56 -5.68
C CYS A 102 -3.79 -7.29 -5.17
N TYR A 103 -4.94 -7.45 -4.53
CA TYR A 103 -5.79 -6.37 -4.07
C TYR A 103 -5.95 -6.37 -2.55
N ILE A 104 -6.23 -5.19 -1.99
CA ILE A 104 -6.48 -5.00 -0.56
C ILE A 104 -7.93 -5.40 -0.28
N GLU A 105 -8.12 -6.43 0.54
CA GLU A 105 -9.44 -6.75 1.10
C GLU A 105 -9.62 -6.00 2.43
N ASP A 106 -8.59 -6.05 3.27
CA ASP A 106 -8.58 -5.49 4.62
C ASP A 106 -7.15 -5.11 5.04
N ASP A 107 -6.99 -4.42 6.16
CA ASP A 107 -5.68 -3.90 6.60
C ASP A 107 -4.65 -4.99 6.95
N GLN A 108 -5.09 -6.23 7.10
CA GLN A 108 -4.26 -7.43 7.29
C GLN A 108 -4.47 -8.52 6.23
N THR A 109 -5.39 -8.32 5.27
CA THR A 109 -5.85 -9.37 4.34
C THR A 109 -5.77 -8.93 2.88
N VAL A 110 -5.23 -9.80 2.03
CA VAL A 110 -5.13 -9.59 0.58
C VAL A 110 -5.98 -10.58 -0.21
N THR A 111 -6.44 -10.13 -1.37
CA THR A 111 -7.39 -10.86 -2.22
C THR A 111 -6.97 -10.82 -3.68
N ALA A 112 -7.34 -11.85 -4.44
CA ALA A 112 -7.17 -11.86 -5.90
C ALA A 112 -8.31 -11.10 -6.62
N ALA A 113 -9.37 -10.71 -5.89
CA ALA A 113 -10.52 -10.02 -6.44
C ALA A 113 -10.25 -8.52 -6.68
N ALA A 114 -10.31 -8.10 -7.93
CA ALA A 114 -10.19 -6.69 -8.32
C ALA A 114 -11.45 -5.86 -8.02
N ALA A 115 -12.60 -6.52 -7.86
CA ALA A 115 -13.90 -5.86 -7.84
C ALA A 115 -14.05 -4.94 -6.60
N GLY A 116 -13.95 -3.62 -6.84
CA GLY A 116 -14.08 -2.59 -5.81
C GLY A 116 -12.89 -2.49 -4.85
N ALA A 117 -11.76 -3.13 -5.18
CA ALA A 117 -10.57 -3.19 -4.35
C ALA A 117 -9.39 -2.52 -5.05
N SER A 118 -8.50 -1.91 -4.27
CA SER A 118 -7.28 -1.28 -4.78
C SER A 118 -6.12 -2.25 -4.80
N VAL A 119 -5.19 -2.04 -5.73
CA VAL A 119 -4.00 -2.90 -5.86
C VAL A 119 -3.13 -2.74 -4.61
N ALA A 120 -2.92 -3.83 -3.88
CA ALA A 120 -2.01 -3.89 -2.74
C ALA A 120 -0.55 -3.88 -3.23
N GLY A 121 -0.25 -4.69 -4.25
CA GLY A 121 1.10 -4.83 -4.77
C GLY A 121 1.25 -6.08 -5.62
N LEU A 122 2.49 -6.56 -5.76
CA LEU A 122 2.80 -7.79 -6.46
C LEU A 122 2.97 -8.95 -5.48
N VAL A 123 2.41 -10.10 -5.83
CA VAL A 123 2.59 -11.32 -5.05
C VAL A 123 3.93 -11.94 -5.39
N LEU A 124 4.81 -12.13 -4.40
CA LEU A 124 6.10 -12.79 -4.57
C LEU A 124 6.11 -14.23 -4.06
N GLN A 125 5.24 -14.53 -3.09
CA GLN A 125 5.10 -15.87 -2.53
C GLN A 125 3.67 -16.03 -2.01
N ALA A 126 3.08 -17.21 -2.17
CA ALA A 126 1.76 -17.53 -1.65
C ALA A 126 1.78 -18.98 -1.15
N ASP A 127 1.81 -19.14 0.17
CA ASP A 127 1.83 -20.43 0.86
C ASP A 127 0.68 -20.49 1.89
N GLU A 128 0.50 -21.65 2.56
CA GLU A 128 -0.48 -21.81 3.64
C GLU A 128 -0.24 -20.86 4.83
N ASN A 129 1.00 -20.42 5.03
CA ASN A 129 1.37 -19.48 6.09
C ASN A 129 1.03 -18.01 5.76
N GLY A 130 0.65 -17.71 4.52
CA GLY A 130 0.28 -16.36 4.08
C GLY A 130 0.82 -15.97 2.70
N VAL A 131 0.55 -14.73 2.32
CA VAL A 131 0.89 -14.17 1.01
C VAL A 131 1.94 -13.09 1.18
N ALA A 132 3.14 -13.32 0.65
CA ALA A 132 4.18 -12.30 0.61
C ALA A 132 3.90 -11.32 -0.53
N VAL A 133 3.57 -10.08 -0.18
CA VAL A 133 3.24 -9.01 -1.12
C VAL A 133 4.31 -7.94 -1.07
N GLN A 134 4.87 -7.63 -2.24
CA GLN A 134 5.70 -6.45 -2.45
C GLN A 134 4.83 -5.21 -2.51
N LEU A 135 4.80 -4.47 -1.40
CA LEU A 135 4.11 -3.20 -1.28
C LEU A 135 5.00 -2.04 -1.72
N GLY A 136 4.34 -1.04 -2.32
CA GLY A 136 4.90 0.27 -2.57
C GLY A 136 5.46 0.46 -3.96
N THR A 137 5.79 -0.56 -4.74
CA THR A 137 6.08 -0.34 -6.17
C THR A 137 4.77 0.10 -6.82
N PRO A 138 4.72 1.24 -7.54
CA PRO A 138 3.53 1.55 -8.33
C PRO A 138 3.43 0.46 -9.39
N VAL A 139 2.63 -0.57 -9.10
CA VAL A 139 2.16 -1.45 -10.15
C VAL A 139 1.28 -0.53 -10.99
N PRO A 140 1.61 -0.31 -12.28
CA PRO A 140 0.72 0.45 -13.12
C PRO A 140 -0.65 -0.23 -13.00
N ALA A 141 -1.64 0.49 -12.48
CA ALA A 141 -3.02 0.07 -12.59
C ALA A 141 -3.17 -0.22 -14.08
N ALA A 142 -3.36 -1.50 -14.43
CA ALA A 142 -3.44 -1.91 -15.82
C ALA A 142 -4.42 -0.95 -16.46
N ALA A 143 -3.90 -0.12 -17.38
CA ALA A 143 -4.68 0.94 -18.01
C ALA A 143 -5.98 0.29 -18.44
N ALA A 144 -7.10 0.69 -17.84
CA ALA A 144 -8.40 0.22 -18.24
C ALA A 144 -8.47 0.51 -19.74
N ALA A 145 -8.37 -0.54 -20.54
CA ALA A 145 -8.49 -0.46 -21.97
C ALA A 145 -9.92 0.02 -22.22
N THR A 146 -10.04 1.33 -22.37
CA THR A 146 -11.24 1.99 -22.86
C THR A 146 -11.36 1.53 -24.30
N THR A 147 -12.32 0.64 -24.52
CA THR A 147 -12.80 0.26 -25.85
C THR A 147 -13.96 1.18 -26.20
#